data_AF-A0A0V0XDX0-F1
#
_entry.id   AF-A0A0V0XDX0-F1
#
_cell.length_a   1.000
_cell.length_b   1.000
_cell.length_c   1.000
_cell.angle_alpha   90.00
_cell.angle_beta   90.00
_cell.angle_gamma   90.00
#
_symmetry.space_group_name_H-M   'P 1'
#
loop_
_entity.id
_entity.type
_entity.pdbx_description
1 polymer ?
#
loop_
_entity_poly.entity_id
_entity_poly.type
_entity_poly.pdbx_seq_one_letter_code
_entity_poly.pdbx_strand_id
1 'polypeptide(L)'
;MTRQSALCVYSMRSVEQRFLDNVQLCAQGVSMCGLAHQQRPCISTHYSMSALLCNNEVNHPLDGSLPVRQRPAFTTDDSRLTAVASTTTHMYTVLFLGTEDGQLKKVVLETATSAYQYDTFRVESGWPILQSIDFDMSNQFLYILTNRSLSKVRVHECIRHERCQQCLNARDPYCGWCSLENKCSTQEDCKSSHWLPYKDSKCTSLTKVVPDKIQITTAKFLELTVQNFPAVSGQLSCVFTIGTKKLITGASGPIDQAISCPTPQTNLLPPIPRDQHELKALLSIQVDDGPDFAAINFTFYDCSNYRNCHDC
;
A
#
# COMPACT_ATOMS: atom_id res chain seq x y z
N MET A 1 23.94 4.30 25.42
CA MET A 1 22.80 3.36 25.42
C MET A 1 22.59 2.88 24.00
N THR A 2 22.44 1.57 23.79
CA THR A 2 22.27 0.98 22.46
C THR A 2 20.87 1.29 21.94
N ARG A 3 20.76 1.83 20.72
CA ARG A 3 19.47 2.06 20.03
C ARG A 3 18.91 0.80 19.36
N GLN A 4 19.66 -0.29 19.43
CA GLN A 4 19.30 -1.57 18.84
C GLN A 4 18.03 -2.12 19.51
N SER A 5 17.05 -2.45 18.68
CA SER A 5 15.83 -3.10 19.11
C SER A 5 15.27 -3.97 18.00
N ALA A 6 14.39 -4.90 18.39
CA ALA A 6 13.85 -5.88 17.47
C ALA A 6 12.37 -6.11 17.75
N LEU A 7 11.64 -6.46 16.70
CA LEU A 7 10.27 -6.94 16.73
C LEU A 7 10.28 -8.45 16.53
N CYS A 8 9.68 -9.17 17.48
CA CYS A 8 9.51 -10.63 17.42
C CYS A 8 8.02 -10.98 17.41
N VAL A 9 7.65 -12.00 16.64
CA VAL A 9 6.26 -12.47 16.52
C VAL A 9 6.16 -13.89 17.03
N TYR A 10 5.36 -14.10 18.07
CA TYR A 10 5.14 -15.40 18.70
C TYR A 10 3.71 -15.85 18.47
N SER A 11 3.53 -17.08 17.96
CA SER A 11 2.17 -17.66 17.92
C SER A 11 1.80 -18.18 19.30
N MET A 12 0.57 -17.93 19.75
CA MET A 12 0.11 -18.44 21.05
C MET A 12 0.20 -19.95 21.14
N ARG A 13 0.03 -20.67 20.02
CA ARG A 13 0.26 -22.12 19.94
C ARG A 13 1.70 -22.50 20.31
N SER A 14 2.71 -21.76 19.83
CA SER A 14 4.11 -22.03 20.16
C SER A 14 4.44 -21.70 21.62
N VAL A 15 3.83 -20.65 22.17
CA VAL A 15 3.95 -20.25 23.58
C VAL A 15 3.33 -21.32 24.47
N GLU A 16 2.11 -21.76 24.16
CA GLU A 16 1.39 -22.81 24.88
C GLU A 16 2.15 -24.13 24.83
N GLN A 17 2.62 -24.55 23.65
CA GLN A 17 3.42 -25.78 23.54
C GLN A 17 4.68 -25.70 24.41
N ARG A 18 5.40 -24.58 24.39
CA ARG A 18 6.60 -24.41 25.21
C ARG A 18 6.27 -24.38 26.70
N PHE A 19 5.11 -23.84 27.08
CA PHE A 19 4.62 -23.89 28.46
C PHE A 19 4.38 -25.34 28.88
N LEU A 20 3.66 -26.13 28.08
CA LEU A 20 3.40 -27.56 28.33
C LEU A 20 4.70 -28.38 28.40
N ASP A 21 5.67 -28.11 27.52
CA ASP A 21 6.98 -28.76 27.54
C ASP A 21 7.69 -28.53 28.90
N ASN A 22 7.63 -27.30 29.44
CA ASN A 22 8.24 -26.98 30.74
C ASN A 22 7.51 -27.66 31.91
N VAL A 23 6.18 -27.73 31.87
CA VAL A 23 5.38 -28.46 32.86
C VAL A 23 5.76 -29.94 32.85
N GLN A 24 5.85 -30.56 31.67
CA GLN A 24 6.23 -31.95 31.53
C GLN A 24 7.66 -32.22 32.01
N LEU A 25 8.62 -31.37 31.65
CA LEU A 25 10.01 -31.48 32.07
C LEU A 25 10.15 -31.41 33.60
N CYS A 26 9.37 -30.52 34.23
CA CYS A 26 9.32 -30.42 35.68
C CYS A 26 8.63 -31.63 36.33
N ALA A 27 7.55 -32.14 35.74
CA ALA A 27 6.88 -33.35 36.22
C ALA A 27 7.76 -34.61 36.16
N GLN A 28 8.80 -34.63 35.33
CA GLN A 28 9.82 -35.68 35.27
C GLN A 28 10.96 -35.47 36.29
N GLY A 29 10.95 -34.37 37.06
CA GLY A 29 11.99 -34.03 38.02
C GLY A 29 13.29 -33.49 37.39
N VAL A 30 13.26 -33.06 36.12
CA VAL A 30 14.47 -32.68 35.35
C VAL A 30 14.78 -31.19 35.42
N SER A 31 13.76 -30.34 35.67
CA SER A 31 13.90 -28.88 35.72
C SER A 31 13.92 -28.34 37.15
N MET A 32 14.15 -27.03 37.28
CA MET A 32 13.93 -26.26 38.51
C MET A 32 12.52 -25.64 38.53
N CYS A 33 11.97 -25.47 39.73
CA CYS A 33 10.77 -24.70 40.02
C CYS A 33 11.04 -23.73 41.18
N GLY A 34 10.11 -22.82 41.46
CA GLY A 34 10.25 -21.76 42.45
C GLY A 34 10.48 -20.38 41.83
N LEU A 35 10.47 -19.35 42.68
CA LEU A 35 10.74 -17.98 42.26
C LEU A 35 12.24 -17.79 42.01
N ALA A 36 12.62 -16.76 41.24
CA ALA A 36 14.01 -16.50 40.86
C ALA A 36 15.01 -16.47 42.04
N HIS A 37 14.57 -16.12 43.25
CA HIS A 37 15.39 -16.05 44.47
C HIS A 37 15.30 -17.30 45.36
N GLN A 38 14.42 -18.25 45.05
CA GLN A 38 14.19 -19.50 45.81
C GLN A 38 13.88 -20.66 44.86
N GLN A 39 14.83 -20.97 43.97
CA GLN A 39 14.72 -22.11 43.07
C GLN A 39 15.01 -23.42 43.80
N ARG A 40 14.25 -24.47 43.47
CA ARG A 40 14.42 -25.85 43.97
C ARG A 40 14.24 -26.85 42.83
N PRO A 41 14.80 -28.06 42.91
CA PRO A 41 14.56 -29.11 41.93
C PRO A 41 13.08 -29.49 41.88
N CYS A 42 12.57 -29.77 40.69
CA CYS A 42 11.24 -30.31 40.55
C CYS A 42 11.13 -31.73 41.14
N ILE A 43 9.97 -32.03 41.71
CA ILE A 43 9.62 -33.36 42.20
C ILE A 43 8.98 -34.13 41.05
N SER A 44 9.44 -35.36 40.81
CA SER A 44 8.84 -36.26 39.81
C SER A 44 7.43 -36.67 40.25
N THR A 45 6.45 -36.59 39.33
CA THR A 45 5.04 -36.93 39.60
C THR A 45 4.45 -37.78 38.47
N HIS A 46 3.37 -38.51 38.79
CA HIS A 46 2.61 -39.31 37.82
C HIS A 46 1.23 -38.72 37.50
N TYR A 47 1.01 -37.44 37.84
CA TYR A 47 -0.24 -36.76 37.53
C TYR A 47 -0.43 -36.61 36.02
N SER A 48 -1.70 -36.61 35.58
CA SER A 48 -2.01 -36.26 34.19
C SER A 48 -1.68 -34.79 33.90
N MET A 49 -1.48 -34.46 32.63
CA MET A 49 -1.22 -33.06 32.23
C MET A 49 -2.35 -32.12 32.65
N SER A 50 -3.61 -32.56 32.53
CA SER A 50 -4.77 -31.79 32.98
C SER A 50 -4.76 -31.51 34.49
N ALA A 51 -4.29 -32.46 35.30
CA ALA A 51 -4.16 -32.28 36.74
C ALA A 51 -3.01 -31.33 37.08
N LEU A 52 -1.88 -31.42 36.38
CA LEU A 52 -0.72 -30.53 36.60
C LEU A 52 -0.99 -29.06 36.26
N LEU A 53 -1.85 -28.79 35.27
CA LEU A 53 -2.20 -27.43 34.86
C LEU A 53 -3.10 -26.71 35.87
N CYS A 54 -3.87 -27.47 36.65
CA CYS A 54 -4.87 -26.92 37.57
C CYS A 54 -4.54 -27.17 39.06
N ASN A 55 -3.54 -28.00 39.36
CA ASN A 55 -3.11 -28.31 40.73
C ASN A 55 -1.85 -27.51 41.11
N ASN A 56 -1.92 -26.79 42.24
CA ASN A 56 -0.83 -25.95 42.75
C ASN A 56 -0.08 -26.59 43.94
N GLU A 57 -0.34 -27.85 44.27
CA GLU A 57 0.28 -28.51 45.44
C GLU A 57 1.74 -28.89 45.21
N VAL A 58 2.12 -29.23 43.97
CA VAL A 58 3.46 -29.73 43.63
C VAL A 58 4.09 -28.88 42.54
N ASN A 59 5.39 -28.62 42.65
CA ASN A 59 6.18 -27.89 41.65
C ASN A 59 5.70 -26.45 41.34
N HIS A 60 4.91 -25.85 42.24
CA HIS A 60 4.45 -24.47 42.13
C HIS A 60 5.29 -23.52 43.01
N PRO A 61 5.59 -22.28 42.56
CA PRO A 61 5.39 -21.78 41.20
C PRO A 61 6.40 -22.38 40.22
N LEU A 62 6.06 -22.45 38.94
CA LEU A 62 6.96 -22.90 37.88
C LEU A 62 7.56 -21.70 37.13
N ASP A 63 8.88 -21.65 37.02
CA ASP A 63 9.60 -20.59 36.29
C ASP A 63 9.72 -20.95 34.79
N GLY A 64 10.13 -22.20 34.51
CA GLY A 64 10.33 -22.72 33.15
C GLY A 64 11.74 -22.47 32.62
N SER A 65 12.51 -23.53 32.42
CA SER A 65 13.91 -23.47 31.98
C SER A 65 14.07 -23.40 30.45
N LEU A 66 13.05 -23.80 29.70
CA LEU A 66 13.05 -23.78 28.24
C LEU A 66 12.38 -22.49 27.74
N PRO A 67 13.13 -21.56 27.10
CA PRO A 67 12.55 -20.32 26.60
C PRO A 67 11.78 -20.52 25.29
N VAL A 68 10.82 -19.63 25.03
CA VAL A 68 10.24 -19.49 23.69
C VAL A 68 11.24 -18.71 22.82
N ARG A 69 11.85 -19.36 21.85
CA ARG A 69 12.82 -18.74 20.93
C ARG A 69 12.15 -18.33 19.63
N GLN A 70 12.48 -17.14 19.15
CA GLN A 70 12.01 -16.63 17.87
C GLN A 70 13.09 -15.77 17.22
N ARG A 71 13.23 -15.88 15.89
CA ARG A 71 14.04 -14.94 15.11
C ARG A 71 13.25 -13.65 14.88
N PRO A 72 13.87 -12.48 15.02
CA PRO A 72 13.15 -11.22 14.85
C PRO A 72 12.62 -11.08 13.43
N ALA A 73 11.41 -10.55 13.29
CA ALA A 73 10.81 -10.21 12.01
C ALA A 73 11.37 -8.90 11.45
N PHE A 74 11.71 -7.97 12.35
CA PHE A 74 12.28 -6.68 12.02
C PHE A 74 13.32 -6.29 13.07
N THR A 75 14.42 -5.69 12.64
CA THR A 75 15.47 -5.18 13.52
C THR A 75 15.79 -3.76 13.12
N THR A 76 16.17 -2.93 14.08
CA THR A 76 16.48 -1.55 13.83
C THR A 76 17.53 -1.02 14.79
N ASP A 77 18.41 -0.17 14.24
CA ASP A 77 19.54 0.43 14.94
C ASP A 77 19.44 1.96 14.98
N ASP A 78 18.44 2.56 14.31
CA ASP A 78 18.31 4.01 14.18
C ASP A 78 17.70 4.66 15.43
N SER A 79 16.68 4.03 16.01
CA SER A 79 15.97 4.44 17.22
C SER A 79 15.36 3.24 17.92
N ARG A 80 15.39 3.24 19.26
CA ARG A 80 14.83 2.14 20.05
C ARG A 80 13.31 2.13 19.95
N LEU A 81 12.73 0.98 19.65
CA LEU A 81 11.29 0.75 19.66
C LEU A 81 10.74 0.79 21.10
N THR A 82 9.60 1.43 21.30
CA THR A 82 8.96 1.64 22.62
C THR A 82 7.52 1.16 22.69
N ALA A 83 6.85 1.00 21.55
CA ALA A 83 5.44 0.63 21.47
C ALA A 83 5.16 -0.20 20.22
N VAL A 84 4.11 -1.01 20.27
CA VAL A 84 3.65 -1.81 19.14
C VAL A 84 2.13 -1.89 19.16
N ALA A 85 1.52 -1.67 18.01
CA ALA A 85 0.13 -2.01 17.73
C ALA A 85 0.05 -2.73 16.39
N SER A 86 -0.96 -3.58 16.23
CA SER A 86 -1.14 -4.38 15.01
C SER A 86 -2.58 -4.32 14.54
N THR A 87 -2.76 -4.33 13.23
CA THR A 87 -4.05 -4.56 12.59
C THR A 87 -3.87 -5.38 11.33
N THR A 88 -4.97 -5.80 10.73
CA THR A 88 -4.99 -6.60 9.52
C THR A 88 -5.81 -5.89 8.46
N THR A 89 -5.24 -5.72 7.27
CA THR A 89 -6.02 -5.46 6.06
C THR A 89 -6.50 -6.78 5.47
N HIS A 90 -7.23 -6.73 4.35
CA HIS A 90 -7.67 -7.95 3.66
C HIS A 90 -6.53 -8.92 3.30
N MET A 91 -5.30 -8.43 3.12
CA MET A 91 -4.17 -9.26 2.64
C MET A 91 -2.91 -9.18 3.49
N TYR A 92 -2.81 -8.22 4.41
CA TYR A 92 -1.56 -7.94 5.12
C TYR A 92 -1.79 -7.74 6.61
N THR A 93 -0.82 -8.16 7.43
CA THR A 93 -0.73 -7.72 8.82
C THR A 93 0.17 -6.49 8.88
N VAL A 94 -0.37 -5.39 9.41
CA VAL A 94 0.32 -4.10 9.51
C VAL A 94 0.62 -3.81 10.96
N LEU A 95 1.84 -3.36 11.21
CA LEU A 95 2.37 -3.06 12.53
C LEU A 95 2.75 -1.58 12.61
N PHE A 96 2.36 -0.95 13.70
CA PHE A 96 2.68 0.43 14.05
C PHE A 96 3.65 0.40 15.22
N LEU A 97 4.90 0.80 14.96
CA LEU A 97 5.97 0.75 15.95
C LEU A 97 6.31 2.18 16.39
N GLY A 98 6.14 2.47 17.67
CA GLY A 98 6.56 3.73 18.27
C GLY A 98 8.04 3.71 18.63
N THR A 99 8.71 4.86 18.56
CA THR A 99 10.13 4.99 18.89
C THR A 99 10.38 5.92 20.08
N GLU A 100 11.57 5.82 20.66
CA GLU A 100 12.00 6.67 21.79
C GLU A 100 12.20 8.15 21.41
N ASP A 101 12.33 8.47 20.13
CA ASP A 101 12.50 9.83 19.62
C ASP A 101 11.22 10.41 18.98
N GLY A 102 10.09 9.71 19.15
CA GLY A 102 8.74 10.16 18.81
C GLY A 102 8.34 9.98 17.35
N GLN A 103 8.93 8.99 16.67
CA GLN A 103 8.55 8.57 15.33
C GLN A 103 7.62 7.37 15.40
N LEU A 104 6.66 7.32 14.47
CA LEU A 104 5.90 6.12 14.19
C LEU A 104 6.43 5.47 12.90
N LYS A 105 6.81 4.20 12.99
CA LYS A 105 7.19 3.38 11.83
C LYS A 105 6.00 2.49 11.47
N LYS A 106 5.65 2.45 10.18
CA LYS A 106 4.63 1.53 9.63
C LYS A 106 5.33 0.38 8.93
N VAL A 107 5.00 -0.84 9.33
CA VAL A 107 5.69 -2.06 8.92
C VAL A 107 4.68 -3.09 8.46
N VAL A 108 4.97 -3.77 7.34
CA VAL A 108 4.20 -4.93 6.88
C VAL A 108 4.90 -6.20 7.34
N LEU A 109 4.15 -7.07 8.02
CA LEU A 109 4.60 -8.40 8.40
C LEU A 109 4.31 -9.39 7.26
N GLU A 110 5.35 -9.97 6.67
CA GLU A 110 5.21 -10.99 5.62
C GLU A 110 5.19 -12.40 6.22
N THR A 111 6.06 -12.65 7.19
CA THR A 111 6.15 -13.90 7.94
C THR A 111 6.57 -13.61 9.38
N ALA A 112 6.50 -14.60 10.26
CA ALA A 112 6.97 -14.44 11.65
C ALA A 112 8.45 -14.06 11.78
N THR A 113 9.24 -14.14 10.69
CA THR A 113 10.67 -13.82 10.64
C THR A 113 11.03 -12.84 9.51
N SER A 114 10.05 -12.21 8.85
CA SER A 114 10.29 -11.20 7.80
C SER A 114 9.22 -10.12 7.86
N ALA A 115 9.67 -8.88 7.97
CA ALA A 115 8.83 -7.70 7.89
C ALA A 115 9.63 -6.55 7.27
N TYR A 116 8.95 -5.64 6.58
CA TYR A 116 9.57 -4.48 5.96
C TYR A 116 8.84 -3.19 6.34
N GLN A 117 9.62 -2.14 6.60
CA GLN A 117 9.09 -0.80 6.82
C GLN A 117 8.74 -0.16 5.47
N TYR A 118 7.53 0.39 5.34
CA TYR A 118 7.08 1.08 4.12
C TYR A 118 6.87 2.58 4.34
N ASP A 119 6.66 3.02 5.57
CA ASP A 119 6.52 4.44 5.90
C ASP A 119 7.04 4.75 7.30
N THR A 120 7.43 6.00 7.52
CA THR A 120 7.74 6.53 8.84
C THR A 120 7.48 8.03 8.88
N PHE A 121 6.93 8.50 10.00
CA PHE A 121 6.68 9.91 10.19
C PHE A 121 6.82 10.29 11.67
N ARG A 122 7.07 11.57 11.90
CA ARG A 122 7.27 12.11 13.25
C ARG A 122 5.93 12.51 13.86
N VAL A 123 5.60 11.91 15.00
CA VAL A 123 4.40 12.26 15.78
C VAL A 123 4.71 13.45 16.68
N GLU A 124 5.81 13.38 17.43
CA GLU A 124 6.26 14.46 18.30
C GLU A 124 7.79 14.43 18.42
N SER A 125 8.46 15.58 18.34
CA SER A 125 9.93 15.58 18.32
C SER A 125 10.53 15.44 19.72
N GLY A 126 11.37 14.41 19.90
CA GLY A 126 12.16 14.23 21.12
C GLY A 126 11.40 13.65 22.31
N TRP A 127 10.14 13.24 22.12
CA TRP A 127 9.32 12.61 23.14
C TRP A 127 9.06 11.13 22.79
N PRO A 128 9.45 10.17 23.64
CA PRO A 128 9.16 8.76 23.42
C PRO A 128 7.66 8.52 23.27
N ILE A 129 7.29 7.70 22.29
CA ILE A 129 5.93 7.17 22.22
C ILE A 129 5.73 6.17 23.36
N LEU A 130 4.64 6.32 24.11
CA LEU A 130 4.27 5.42 25.20
C LEU A 130 3.80 4.07 24.66
N GLN A 131 3.85 3.05 25.52
CA GLN A 131 3.67 1.64 25.16
C GLN A 131 2.32 1.32 24.50
N SER A 132 1.28 2.11 24.78
CA SER A 132 -0.06 1.93 24.19
C SER A 132 -0.22 2.79 22.95
N ILE A 133 -0.54 2.14 21.84
CA ILE A 133 -1.08 2.75 20.63
C ILE A 133 -2.42 2.07 20.39
N ASP A 134 -3.50 2.84 20.35
CA ASP A 134 -4.86 2.30 20.28
C ASP A 134 -5.55 2.75 19.00
N PHE A 135 -6.34 1.85 18.41
CA PHE A 135 -7.17 2.19 17.26
C PHE A 135 -8.47 2.85 17.71
N ASP A 136 -9.02 3.72 16.86
CA ASP A 136 -10.41 4.12 17.01
C ASP A 136 -11.37 2.97 16.63
N MET A 137 -12.66 3.13 16.92
CA MET A 137 -13.66 2.08 16.67
C MET A 137 -13.76 1.67 15.19
N SER A 138 -13.36 2.55 14.26
CA SER A 138 -13.38 2.28 12.82
C SER A 138 -12.06 1.72 12.27
N ASN A 139 -11.02 1.59 13.10
CA ASN A 139 -9.65 1.26 12.69
C ASN A 139 -9.08 2.20 11.59
N GLN A 140 -9.60 3.42 11.47
CA GLN A 140 -9.10 4.43 10.52
C GLN A 140 -8.06 5.37 11.15
N PHE A 141 -8.04 5.44 12.48
CA PHE A 141 -7.13 6.30 13.23
C PHE A 141 -6.43 5.56 14.35
N LEU A 142 -5.23 6.04 14.67
CA LEU A 142 -4.43 5.66 15.82
C LEU A 142 -4.42 6.81 16.83
N TYR A 143 -4.60 6.47 18.09
CA TYR A 143 -4.34 7.32 19.24
C TYR A 143 -2.95 6.99 19.78
N ILE A 144 -2.06 7.97 19.73
CA ILE A 144 -0.66 7.83 20.10
C ILE A 144 -0.37 8.80 21.23
N LEU A 145 0.11 8.26 22.34
CA LEU A 145 0.43 9.03 23.54
C LEU A 145 1.93 9.27 23.65
N THR A 146 2.29 10.47 24.07
CA THR A 146 3.60 10.80 24.64
C THR A 146 3.38 11.33 26.06
N ASN A 147 4.46 11.65 26.78
CA ASN A 147 4.35 12.34 28.07
C ASN A 147 3.86 13.79 27.96
N ARG A 148 3.63 14.33 26.74
CA ARG A 148 3.21 15.71 26.51
C ARG A 148 1.90 15.84 25.74
N SER A 149 1.58 14.89 24.89
CA SER A 149 0.46 15.03 23.97
C SER A 149 -0.25 13.70 23.69
N LEU A 150 -1.50 13.84 23.23
CA LEU A 150 -2.27 12.80 22.58
C LEU A 150 -2.46 13.19 21.12
N SER A 151 -1.96 12.37 20.20
CA SER A 151 -2.05 12.58 18.76
C SER A 151 -3.00 11.58 18.13
N LYS A 152 -3.94 12.08 17.32
CA LYS A 152 -4.82 11.25 16.48
C LYS A 152 -4.30 11.23 15.06
N VAL A 153 -3.87 10.08 14.57
CA VAL A 153 -3.20 9.95 13.26
C VAL A 153 -3.94 8.97 12.36
N ARG A 154 -4.00 9.25 11.06
CA ARG A 154 -4.61 8.35 10.08
C ARG A 154 -3.76 7.10 9.86
N VAL A 155 -4.44 5.96 9.77
CA VAL A 155 -3.84 4.67 9.46
C VAL A 155 -3.24 4.66 8.05
N HIS A 156 -3.89 5.32 7.09
CA HIS A 156 -3.42 5.46 5.70
C HIS A 156 -3.73 6.86 5.14
N GLU A 157 -2.98 7.27 4.11
CA GLU A 157 -3.17 8.55 3.42
C GLU A 157 -3.03 8.39 1.90
N CYS A 158 -3.72 7.40 1.33
CA CYS A 158 -3.61 7.02 -0.09
C CYS A 158 -3.77 8.19 -1.06
N ILE A 159 -4.66 9.15 -0.71
CA ILE A 159 -4.94 10.33 -1.53
C ILE A 159 -3.72 11.22 -1.79
N ARG A 160 -2.64 11.09 -1.01
CA ARG A 160 -1.37 11.80 -1.26
C ARG A 160 -0.68 11.36 -2.56
N HIS A 161 -1.08 10.22 -3.13
CA HIS A 161 -0.52 9.68 -4.36
C HIS A 161 -1.47 9.97 -5.54
N GLU A 162 -1.14 10.99 -6.31
CA GLU A 162 -1.98 11.46 -7.43
C GLU A 162 -1.86 10.62 -8.70
N ARG A 163 -0.81 9.79 -8.80
CA ARG A 163 -0.53 8.97 -9.98
C ARG A 163 -0.46 7.50 -9.62
N CYS A 164 -0.95 6.64 -10.51
CA CYS A 164 -0.92 5.18 -10.33
C CYS A 164 0.45 4.65 -9.92
N GLN A 165 1.51 5.04 -10.62
CA GLN A 165 2.86 4.60 -10.31
C GLN A 165 3.32 5.04 -8.91
N GLN A 166 2.94 6.24 -8.46
CA GLN A 166 3.26 6.70 -7.11
C GLN A 166 2.51 5.89 -6.06
N CYS A 167 1.23 5.59 -6.31
CA CYS A 167 0.37 4.81 -5.43
C CYS A 167 0.91 3.38 -5.23
N LEU A 168 1.21 2.67 -6.32
CA LEU A 168 1.71 1.29 -6.25
C LEU A 168 3.16 1.24 -5.72
N ASN A 169 4.01 2.22 -6.03
CA ASN A 169 5.38 2.26 -5.52
C ASN A 169 5.48 2.63 -4.03
N ALA A 170 4.43 3.24 -3.46
CA ALA A 170 4.39 3.51 -2.02
C ALA A 170 4.35 2.22 -1.19
N ARG A 171 3.92 1.10 -1.79
CA ARG A 171 3.79 -0.22 -1.14
C ARG A 171 3.02 -0.16 0.18
N ASP A 172 2.08 0.77 0.27
CA ASP A 172 1.22 0.90 1.43
C ASP A 172 0.11 -0.17 1.33
N PRO A 173 -0.01 -1.08 2.33
CA PRO A 173 -0.95 -2.20 2.32
C PRO A 173 -2.43 -1.80 2.37
N TYR A 174 -2.74 -0.54 2.67
CA TYR A 174 -4.09 0.01 2.59
C TYR A 174 -4.41 0.59 1.21
N CYS A 175 -3.39 0.92 0.41
CA CYS A 175 -3.54 1.69 -0.80
C CYS A 175 -3.43 0.83 -2.06
N GLY A 176 -4.27 1.19 -3.02
CA GLY A 176 -4.23 0.67 -4.38
C GLY A 176 -4.82 1.68 -5.34
N TRP A 177 -4.68 1.38 -6.62
CA TRP A 177 -5.11 2.29 -7.68
C TRP A 177 -6.50 1.92 -8.18
N CYS A 178 -7.46 2.83 -8.04
CA CYS A 178 -8.79 2.69 -8.59
C CYS A 178 -8.77 3.20 -10.04
N SER A 179 -8.51 2.33 -11.02
CA SER A 179 -8.15 2.77 -12.38
C SER A 179 -9.21 3.66 -13.02
N LEU A 180 -10.48 3.26 -12.99
CA LEU A 180 -11.56 3.99 -13.64
C LEU A 180 -11.92 5.30 -12.92
N GLU A 181 -11.51 5.47 -11.66
CA GLU A 181 -11.68 6.71 -10.91
C GLU A 181 -10.41 7.57 -10.87
N ASN A 182 -9.34 7.11 -11.53
CA ASN A 182 -8.04 7.79 -11.63
C ASN A 182 -7.51 8.31 -10.27
N LYS A 183 -7.65 7.49 -9.21
CA LYS A 183 -7.28 7.88 -7.84
C LYS A 183 -6.62 6.74 -7.07
N CYS A 184 -5.76 7.10 -6.12
CA CYS A 184 -5.23 6.17 -5.14
C CYS A 184 -6.17 6.13 -3.92
N SER A 185 -6.68 4.95 -3.57
CA SER A 185 -7.67 4.79 -2.50
C SER A 185 -7.55 3.43 -1.82
N THR A 186 -8.31 3.24 -0.75
CA THR A 186 -8.58 1.89 -0.23
C THR A 186 -9.42 1.09 -1.22
N GLN A 187 -9.48 -0.22 -1.01
CA GLN A 187 -10.33 -1.10 -1.81
C GLN A 187 -11.82 -0.77 -1.61
N GLU A 188 -12.23 -0.44 -0.38
CA GLU A 188 -13.62 -0.09 -0.04
C GLU A 188 -14.06 1.24 -0.68
N ASP A 189 -13.14 2.20 -0.82
CA ASP A 189 -13.41 3.52 -1.42
C ASP A 189 -13.38 3.51 -2.97
N CYS A 190 -13.06 2.38 -3.59
CA CYS A 190 -13.10 2.19 -5.03
C CYS A 190 -14.43 1.58 -5.44
N LYS A 191 -15.31 2.39 -6.04
CA LYS A 191 -16.64 1.95 -6.48
C LYS A 191 -16.56 1.09 -7.74
N SER A 192 -15.51 1.29 -8.54
CA SER A 192 -15.23 0.42 -9.67
C SER A 192 -14.73 -0.94 -9.21
N SER A 193 -15.04 -2.00 -9.95
CA SER A 193 -14.53 -3.36 -9.68
C SER A 193 -13.03 -3.52 -9.98
N HIS A 194 -12.34 -2.47 -10.42
CA HIS A 194 -10.97 -2.52 -10.89
C HIS A 194 -10.03 -1.74 -9.95
N TRP A 195 -9.84 -2.28 -8.75
CA TRP A 195 -8.87 -1.80 -7.77
C TRP A 195 -7.57 -2.62 -7.88
N LEU A 196 -6.46 -1.94 -8.12
CA LEU A 196 -5.14 -2.54 -8.31
C LEU A 196 -4.33 -2.50 -7.00
N PRO A 197 -4.07 -3.65 -6.34
CA PRO A 197 -3.15 -3.68 -5.19
C PRO A 197 -1.72 -3.38 -5.63
N TYR A 198 -0.89 -2.85 -4.72
CA TYR A 198 0.51 -2.54 -5.02
C TYR A 198 1.36 -3.75 -5.45
N LYS A 199 0.97 -4.97 -5.02
CA LYS A 199 1.68 -6.21 -5.34
C LYS A 199 1.13 -6.80 -6.63
N ASP A 200 2.03 -7.13 -7.56
CA ASP A 200 1.75 -7.79 -8.84
C ASP A 200 0.84 -7.05 -9.84
N SER A 201 0.36 -5.85 -9.50
CA SER A 201 -0.42 -5.02 -10.43
C SER A 201 0.45 -4.07 -11.25
N LYS A 202 -0.05 -3.72 -12.44
CA LYS A 202 0.57 -2.73 -13.32
C LYS A 202 -0.46 -1.70 -13.74
N CYS A 203 -0.02 -0.45 -13.79
CA CYS A 203 -0.86 0.66 -14.21
C CYS A 203 -1.31 0.53 -15.68
N THR A 204 -2.55 0.91 -15.95
CA THR A 204 -3.03 1.10 -17.31
C THR A 204 -2.25 2.22 -17.97
N SER A 205 -1.78 2.00 -19.20
CA SER A 205 -1.03 3.03 -19.93
C SER A 205 -1.26 2.93 -21.42
N LEU A 206 -1.33 4.11 -22.06
CA LEU A 206 -1.32 4.22 -23.51
C LEU A 206 0.12 4.23 -23.99
N THR A 207 0.48 3.22 -24.78
CA THR A 207 1.88 3.00 -25.19
C THR A 207 2.16 3.47 -26.60
N LYS A 208 1.13 3.50 -27.45
CA LYS A 208 1.26 3.88 -28.85
C LYS A 208 -0.04 4.49 -29.34
N VAL A 209 0.09 5.48 -30.23
CA VAL A 209 -1.00 6.05 -31.01
C VAL A 209 -0.57 6.07 -32.48
N VAL A 210 -1.44 5.61 -33.38
CA VAL A 210 -1.16 5.53 -34.82
C VAL A 210 -2.30 6.14 -35.63
N PRO A 211 -2.01 7.12 -36.51
CA PRO A 211 -0.78 7.90 -36.58
C PRO A 211 -0.55 8.71 -35.29
N ASP A 212 0.69 9.11 -35.01
CA ASP A 212 1.07 9.90 -33.84
C ASP A 212 0.87 11.42 -34.00
N LYS A 213 0.74 11.85 -35.26
CA LYS A 213 0.40 13.22 -35.63
C LYS A 213 -0.39 13.29 -36.93
N ILE A 214 -1.22 14.31 -37.08
CA ILE A 214 -2.04 14.53 -38.29
C ILE A 214 -2.14 16.00 -38.66
N GLN A 215 -2.46 16.28 -39.92
CA GLN A 215 -2.82 17.62 -40.38
C GLN A 215 -4.12 18.08 -39.71
N ILE A 216 -4.17 19.30 -39.18
CA ILE A 216 -5.30 19.84 -38.40
C ILE A 216 -6.64 19.87 -39.18
N THR A 217 -6.58 19.92 -40.51
CA THR A 217 -7.74 19.91 -41.40
C THR A 217 -8.21 18.50 -41.80
N THR A 218 -7.55 17.45 -41.32
CA THR A 218 -7.86 16.06 -41.65
C THR A 218 -8.59 15.36 -40.52
N ALA A 219 -9.73 14.74 -40.82
CA ALA A 219 -10.41 13.83 -39.91
C ALA A 219 -9.93 12.38 -40.14
N LYS A 220 -9.57 11.67 -39.07
CA LYS A 220 -9.06 10.29 -39.16
C LYS A 220 -9.44 9.48 -37.91
N PHE A 221 -9.42 8.16 -38.02
CA PHE A 221 -9.43 7.26 -36.87
C PHE A 221 -8.00 7.00 -36.41
N LEU A 222 -7.75 7.20 -35.12
CA LEU A 222 -6.51 6.92 -34.43
C LEU A 222 -6.63 5.57 -33.74
N GLU A 223 -5.59 4.75 -33.86
CA GLU A 223 -5.49 3.46 -33.18
C GLU A 223 -4.57 3.60 -31.96
N LEU A 224 -5.12 3.35 -30.77
CA LEU A 224 -4.44 3.46 -29.48
C LEU A 224 -4.14 2.07 -28.93
N THR A 225 -2.87 1.77 -28.68
CA THR A 225 -2.48 0.53 -28.01
C THR A 225 -2.42 0.74 -26.50
N VAL A 226 -3.23 -0.03 -25.76
CA VAL A 226 -3.35 0.10 -24.30
C VAL A 226 -2.82 -1.14 -23.58
N GLN A 227 -1.92 -0.93 -22.62
CA GLN A 227 -1.44 -2.00 -21.74
C GLN A 227 -2.22 -2.03 -20.44
N ASN A 228 -2.43 -3.24 -19.90
CA ASN A 228 -3.15 -3.48 -18.64
C ASN A 228 -4.54 -2.83 -18.64
N PHE A 229 -5.29 -3.02 -19.73
CA PHE A 229 -6.61 -2.42 -19.89
C PHE A 229 -7.60 -3.05 -18.91
N PRO A 230 -8.34 -2.23 -18.12
CA PRO A 230 -9.35 -2.74 -17.21
C PRO A 230 -10.52 -3.36 -17.97
N ALA A 231 -11.19 -4.34 -17.36
CA ALA A 231 -12.51 -4.74 -17.83
C ALA A 231 -13.48 -3.56 -17.59
N VAL A 232 -14.07 -3.03 -18.65
CA VAL A 232 -14.96 -1.86 -18.59
C VAL A 232 -16.41 -2.27 -18.88
N SER A 233 -17.33 -1.71 -18.11
CA SER A 233 -18.77 -1.75 -18.36
C SER A 233 -19.24 -0.30 -18.54
N GLY A 234 -19.36 0.16 -19.77
CA GLY A 234 -19.71 1.55 -20.08
C GLY A 234 -19.29 1.95 -21.49
N GLN A 235 -19.64 3.17 -21.88
CA GLN A 235 -19.26 3.73 -23.17
C GLN A 235 -17.86 4.35 -23.09
N LEU A 236 -16.96 3.90 -23.96
CA LEU A 236 -15.63 4.48 -24.06
C LEU A 236 -15.66 5.76 -24.88
N SER A 237 -14.92 6.76 -24.41
CA SER A 237 -14.76 8.05 -25.07
C SER A 237 -13.29 8.44 -25.10
N CYS A 238 -12.89 9.12 -26.18
CA CYS A 238 -11.57 9.69 -26.36
C CYS A 238 -11.64 11.19 -26.13
N VAL A 239 -10.77 11.70 -25.26
CA VAL A 239 -10.78 13.10 -24.86
C VAL A 239 -9.49 13.76 -25.34
N PHE A 240 -9.65 14.77 -26.19
CA PHE A 240 -8.55 15.60 -26.67
C PHE A 240 -8.51 16.89 -25.84
N THR A 241 -7.54 16.97 -24.93
CA THR A 241 -7.34 18.14 -24.08
C THR A 241 -6.29 19.06 -24.69
N ILE A 242 -6.69 20.29 -25.03
CA ILE A 242 -5.87 21.30 -25.70
C ILE A 242 -5.95 22.59 -24.87
N GLY A 243 -4.90 22.86 -24.08
CA GLY A 243 -4.95 23.91 -23.07
C GLY A 243 -6.07 23.64 -22.07
N THR A 244 -7.08 24.51 -22.03
CA THR A 244 -8.28 24.35 -21.19
C THR A 244 -9.47 23.71 -21.91
N LYS A 245 -9.39 23.53 -23.23
CA LYS A 245 -10.49 23.00 -24.05
C LYS A 245 -10.42 21.48 -24.08
N LYS A 246 -11.53 20.82 -23.75
CA LYS A 246 -11.72 19.38 -23.92
C LYS A 246 -12.66 19.10 -25.08
N LEU A 247 -12.26 18.24 -26.00
CA LEU A 247 -13.08 17.76 -27.11
C LEU A 247 -13.25 16.26 -26.97
N ILE A 248 -14.49 15.79 -26.89
CA ILE A 248 -14.81 14.39 -26.63
C ILE A 248 -15.35 13.75 -27.91
N THR A 249 -14.83 12.57 -28.24
CA THR A 249 -15.33 11.73 -29.32
C THR A 249 -15.64 10.32 -28.81
N GLY A 250 -16.60 9.63 -29.42
CA GLY A 250 -16.89 8.25 -29.04
C GLY A 250 -15.73 7.32 -29.45
N ALA A 251 -15.46 6.28 -28.67
CA ALA A 251 -14.44 5.29 -28.97
C ALA A 251 -15.05 3.94 -29.39
N SER A 252 -14.32 3.15 -30.16
CA SER A 252 -14.67 1.76 -30.48
C SER A 252 -13.59 0.80 -29.98
N GLY A 253 -14.00 -0.38 -29.51
CA GLY A 253 -13.11 -1.39 -28.92
C GLY A 253 -13.25 -1.48 -27.39
N PRO A 254 -12.28 -2.08 -26.68
CA PRO A 254 -11.01 -2.59 -27.19
C PRO A 254 -11.14 -3.88 -28.01
N ILE A 255 -10.41 -3.98 -29.13
CA ILE A 255 -10.20 -5.23 -29.89
C ILE A 255 -8.69 -5.48 -29.88
N ASP A 256 -8.24 -6.65 -29.41
CA ASP A 256 -6.81 -6.99 -29.32
C ASP A 256 -5.93 -5.90 -28.64
N GLN A 257 -6.43 -5.31 -27.54
CA GLN A 257 -5.78 -4.21 -26.79
C GLN A 257 -5.65 -2.89 -27.56
N ALA A 258 -6.33 -2.75 -28.70
CA ALA A 258 -6.40 -1.53 -29.48
C ALA A 258 -7.77 -0.84 -29.34
N ILE A 259 -7.76 0.47 -29.17
CA ILE A 259 -8.96 1.33 -29.16
C ILE A 259 -8.90 2.26 -30.37
N SER A 260 -10.02 2.34 -31.10
CA SER A 260 -10.17 3.22 -32.25
C SER A 260 -10.89 4.50 -31.85
N CYS A 261 -10.24 5.64 -32.06
CA CYS A 261 -10.72 6.98 -31.71
C CYS A 261 -10.84 7.85 -32.96
N PRO A 262 -12.03 8.31 -33.35
CA PRO A 262 -12.14 9.37 -34.34
C PRO A 262 -11.59 10.69 -33.77
N THR A 263 -10.87 11.43 -34.60
CA THR A 263 -10.40 12.77 -34.28
C THR A 263 -11.58 13.75 -34.13
N PRO A 264 -11.47 14.82 -33.32
CA PRO A 264 -12.51 15.82 -33.20
C PRO A 264 -12.86 16.47 -34.54
N GLN A 265 -14.05 17.06 -34.63
CA GLN A 265 -14.41 17.85 -35.80
C GLN A 265 -13.44 19.05 -35.95
N THR A 266 -12.92 19.24 -37.15
CA THR A 266 -11.82 20.17 -37.42
C THR A 266 -12.19 21.64 -37.15
N ASN A 267 -13.45 22.00 -37.31
CA ASN A 267 -14.01 23.32 -36.97
C ASN A 267 -14.03 23.62 -35.46
N LEU A 268 -13.93 22.59 -34.61
CA LEU A 268 -13.88 22.74 -33.15
C LEU A 268 -12.45 22.86 -32.64
N LEU A 269 -11.43 22.56 -33.45
CA LEU A 269 -10.04 22.69 -33.06
C LEU A 269 -9.64 24.17 -33.03
N PRO A 270 -8.88 24.62 -32.01
CA PRO A 270 -8.33 25.96 -32.02
C PRO A 270 -7.32 26.13 -33.16
N PRO A 271 -7.26 27.31 -33.80
CA PRO A 271 -6.31 27.55 -34.88
C PRO A 271 -4.87 27.53 -34.34
N ILE A 272 -3.93 27.01 -35.14
CA ILE A 272 -2.50 27.05 -34.83
C ILE A 272 -2.00 28.48 -35.12
N PRO A 273 -1.43 29.17 -34.12
CA PRO A 273 -0.82 30.49 -34.32
C PRO A 273 0.25 30.46 -35.42
N ARG A 274 0.42 31.55 -36.18
CA ARG A 274 1.35 31.58 -37.34
C ARG A 274 2.84 31.42 -36.96
N ASP A 275 3.16 31.64 -35.70
CA ASP A 275 4.47 31.45 -35.07
C ASP A 275 4.66 30.01 -34.55
N GLN A 276 3.62 29.17 -34.62
CA GLN A 276 3.64 27.78 -34.22
C GLN A 276 3.29 26.88 -35.43
N HIS A 277 3.87 25.69 -35.46
CA HIS A 277 3.63 24.71 -36.52
C HIS A 277 2.78 23.52 -36.03
N GLU A 278 2.55 23.46 -34.71
CA GLU A 278 1.95 22.32 -34.04
C GLU A 278 0.98 22.76 -32.93
N LEU A 279 -0.13 22.03 -32.82
CA LEU A 279 -1.05 22.07 -31.72
C LEU A 279 -0.90 20.77 -30.91
N LYS A 280 -0.37 20.89 -29.70
CA LYS A 280 -0.20 19.75 -28.79
C LYS A 280 -1.50 19.48 -28.04
N ALA A 281 -1.95 18.24 -28.11
CA ALA A 281 -3.10 17.73 -27.38
C ALA A 281 -2.65 16.61 -26.44
N LEU A 282 -3.28 16.52 -25.29
CA LEU A 282 -3.24 15.32 -24.47
C LEU A 282 -4.46 14.47 -24.83
N LEU A 283 -4.24 13.30 -25.43
CA LEU A 283 -5.27 12.34 -25.80
C LEU A 283 -5.44 11.35 -24.65
N SER A 284 -6.61 11.34 -24.03
CA SER A 284 -6.95 10.43 -22.93
C SER A 284 -8.16 9.56 -23.24
N ILE A 285 -8.34 8.52 -22.44
CA ILE A 285 -9.51 7.63 -22.48
C ILE A 285 -10.31 7.80 -21.19
N GLN A 286 -11.62 7.84 -21.36
CA GLN A 286 -12.63 7.97 -20.32
C GLN A 286 -13.69 6.88 -20.50
N VAL A 287 -14.28 6.41 -19.39
CA VAL A 287 -15.49 5.59 -19.41
C VAL A 287 -16.65 6.45 -18.95
N ASP A 288 -17.72 6.50 -19.74
CA ASP A 288 -18.89 7.35 -19.52
C ASP A 288 -18.46 8.81 -19.25
N ASP A 289 -19.01 9.45 -18.22
CA ASP A 289 -18.62 10.80 -17.76
C ASP A 289 -17.58 10.77 -16.61
N GLY A 290 -16.79 9.69 -16.51
CA GLY A 290 -15.77 9.50 -15.47
C GLY A 290 -14.50 10.35 -15.63
N PRO A 291 -13.46 10.13 -14.82
CA PRO A 291 -12.16 10.77 -15.03
C PRO A 291 -11.34 10.11 -16.16
N ASP A 292 -10.40 10.87 -16.70
CA ASP A 292 -9.39 10.40 -17.64
C ASP A 292 -8.45 9.39 -16.94
N PHE A 293 -8.43 8.11 -17.36
CA PHE A 293 -7.67 7.06 -16.65
C PHE A 293 -6.37 6.63 -17.34
N ALA A 294 -6.17 6.99 -18.61
CA ALA A 294 -4.91 6.82 -19.32
C ALA A 294 -4.76 7.94 -20.37
N ALA A 295 -3.55 8.44 -20.58
CA ALA A 295 -3.28 9.56 -21.48
C ALA A 295 -1.96 9.39 -22.26
N ILE A 296 -1.91 9.93 -23.47
CA ILE A 296 -0.73 10.00 -24.35
C ILE A 296 -0.71 11.34 -25.07
N ASN A 297 0.49 11.86 -25.38
CA ASN A 297 0.61 13.07 -26.18
C ASN A 297 0.23 12.79 -27.63
N PHE A 298 -0.49 13.72 -28.25
CA PHE A 298 -0.88 13.69 -29.65
C PHE A 298 -0.69 15.08 -30.27
N THR A 299 -0.34 15.15 -31.56
CA THR A 299 -0.02 16.42 -32.20
C THR A 299 -0.83 16.63 -33.46
N PHE A 300 -1.46 17.80 -33.59
CA PHE A 300 -1.95 18.28 -34.88
C PHE A 300 -0.91 19.24 -35.47
N TYR A 301 -0.58 19.11 -36.74
CA TYR A 301 0.29 20.06 -37.45
C TYR A 301 -0.52 20.84 -38.49
N ASP A 302 0.01 21.95 -38.98
CA ASP A 302 -0.55 22.64 -40.15
C ASP A 302 0.53 22.90 -41.22
N CYS A 303 0.51 22.11 -42.29
CA CYS A 303 1.39 22.31 -43.45
C CYS A 303 1.24 23.69 -44.10
N SER A 304 0.07 24.33 -43.97
CA SER A 304 -0.21 25.64 -44.57
C SER A 304 0.52 26.78 -43.87
N ASN A 305 1.03 26.55 -42.65
CA ASN A 305 1.76 27.56 -41.87
C ASN A 305 3.25 27.64 -42.24
N TYR A 306 3.80 26.67 -42.99
CA TYR A 306 5.18 26.74 -43.47
C TYR A 306 5.30 27.74 -44.63
N ARG A 307 6.27 28.65 -44.53
CA ARG A 307 6.45 29.76 -45.49
C ARG A 307 7.53 29.51 -46.53
N ASN A 308 8.37 28.51 -46.34
CA ASN A 308 9.43 28.15 -47.26
C ASN A 308 9.58 26.63 -47.33
N CYS A 309 10.24 26.18 -48.39
CA CYS A 309 10.45 24.75 -48.66
C CYS A 309 11.42 24.08 -47.68
N HIS A 310 12.22 24.85 -46.93
CA HIS A 310 13.16 24.27 -45.98
C HIS A 310 12.48 23.90 -44.66
N ASP A 311 11.51 24.70 -44.22
CA ASP A 311 10.74 24.49 -43.00
C ASP A 311 9.60 23.47 -43.18
N CYS A 312 9.07 23.33 -44.41
CA CYS A 312 8.00 22.38 -44.77
C CYS A 312 8.54 20.95 -44.94
#